data_AF-A0A252AAI9-F1
#
_entry.id   AF-A0A252AAI9-F1
#
_cell.length_a   1.000
_cell.length_b   1.000
_cell.length_c   1.000
_cell.angle_alpha   90.00
_cell.angle_beta   90.00
_cell.angle_gamma   90.00
#
_symmetry.space_group_name_H-M   'P 1'
#
loop_
_entity.id
_entity.type
_entity.pdbx_description
1 polymer ?
#
loop_
_entity_poly.entity_id
_entity_poly.type
_entity_poly.pdbx_seq_one_letter_code
_entity_poly.pdbx_strand_id
1 'polypeptide(L)'
;MVKRNSAPRRGTREIPRLATPDRLDTLQNASWELSAIGECLAAIGRDLELAPCDQKPPAGETGNALNWLAAEITRRCALIDEALA
;
A
#
# COMPACT_ATOMS: atom_id res chain seq x y z
N MET A 1 -20.78 57.00 12.64
CA MET A 1 -21.50 55.73 12.39
C MET A 1 -20.60 54.85 11.52
N VAL A 2 -19.83 53.95 12.12
CA VAL A 2 -18.79 53.14 11.43
C VAL A 2 -19.36 51.77 11.09
N LYS A 3 -19.32 51.42 9.80
CA LYS A 3 -19.80 50.16 9.22
C LYS A 3 -18.79 49.05 9.54
N ARG A 4 -19.15 48.12 10.45
CA ARG A 4 -18.39 46.88 10.67
C ARG A 4 -18.65 45.94 9.50
N ASN A 5 -17.67 45.79 8.61
CA ASN A 5 -17.61 44.66 7.69
C ASN A 5 -17.08 43.45 8.47
N SER A 6 -17.98 42.55 8.87
CA SER A 6 -17.61 41.23 9.36
C SER A 6 -17.26 40.35 8.16
N ALA A 7 -15.97 40.08 7.94
CA ALA A 7 -15.54 39.05 7.00
C ALA A 7 -15.95 37.66 7.55
N PRO A 8 -16.42 36.72 6.70
CA PRO A 8 -16.70 35.38 7.16
C PRO A 8 -15.39 34.70 7.52
N ARG A 9 -15.28 34.18 8.75
CA ARG A 9 -14.26 33.21 9.11
C ARG A 9 -14.43 32.03 8.17
N ARG A 10 -13.59 31.95 7.13
CA ARG A 10 -13.32 30.69 6.42
C ARG A 10 -12.82 29.74 7.49
N GLY A 11 -13.74 28.96 8.07
CA GLY A 11 -13.41 27.72 8.71
C GLY A 11 -12.51 26.99 7.74
N THR A 12 -11.30 26.73 8.20
CA THR A 12 -10.26 25.92 7.58
C THR A 12 -10.94 24.64 7.08
N ARG A 13 -11.41 24.67 5.84
CA ARG A 13 -11.61 23.46 5.06
C ARG A 13 -10.25 22.81 5.11
N GLU A 14 -10.17 21.68 5.80
CA GLU A 14 -8.95 20.89 5.90
C GLU A 14 -8.41 20.78 4.48
N ILE A 15 -7.37 21.56 4.20
CA ILE A 15 -6.58 21.38 3.01
C ILE A 15 -6.04 19.98 3.25
N PRO A 16 -6.36 18.98 2.41
CA PRO A 16 -5.70 17.68 2.52
C PRO A 16 -4.23 18.04 2.52
N ARG A 17 -3.53 17.78 3.64
CA ARG A 17 -2.14 18.22 3.84
C ARG A 17 -1.44 17.89 2.53
N LEU A 18 -1.10 18.92 1.75
CA LEU A 18 -0.60 18.76 0.40
C LEU A 18 0.51 17.73 0.51
N ALA A 19 0.33 16.57 -0.13
CA ALA A 19 1.32 15.51 -0.09
C ALA A 19 2.64 16.16 -0.48
N THR A 20 3.56 16.26 0.48
CA THR A 20 4.90 16.76 0.16
C THR A 20 5.44 15.83 -0.94
N PRO A 21 6.24 16.33 -1.90
CA PRO A 21 6.78 15.48 -2.96
C PRO A 21 7.34 14.16 -2.44
N ASP A 22 8.08 14.21 -1.32
CA ASP A 22 8.60 13.03 -0.63
C ASP A 22 7.53 12.00 -0.18
N ARG A 23 6.36 12.47 0.28
CA ARG A 23 5.24 11.61 0.67
C ARG A 23 4.57 10.99 -0.55
N LEU A 24 4.41 11.78 -1.62
CA LEU A 24 3.83 11.28 -2.87
C LEU A 24 4.72 10.21 -3.50
N ASP A 25 6.03 10.44 -3.54
CA ASP A 25 7.01 9.47 -4.06
C ASP A 25 7.01 8.19 -3.22
N THR A 26 6.92 8.31 -1.89
CA THR A 26 6.79 7.15 -0.98
C THR A 26 5.53 6.34 -1.27
N LEU A 27 4.38 7.01 -1.45
CA LEU A 27 3.12 6.35 -1.77
C LEU A 27 3.16 5.65 -3.13
N GLN A 28 3.71 6.32 -4.15
CA GLN A 28 3.82 5.76 -5.50
C GLN A 28 4.74 4.53 -5.52
N ASN A 29 5.92 4.63 -4.91
CA ASN A 29 6.85 3.50 -4.83
C ASN A 29 6.24 2.33 -4.05
N ALA A 30 5.64 2.57 -2.88
CA ALA A 30 4.98 1.52 -2.12
C ALA A 30 3.83 0.86 -2.92
N SER A 31 3.06 1.65 -3.68
CA SER A 31 1.97 1.15 -4.52
C SER A 31 2.46 0.31 -5.71
N TRP A 32 3.54 0.72 -6.38
CA TRP A 32 4.15 -0.07 -7.45
C TRP A 32 4.70 -1.38 -6.94
N GLU A 33 5.34 -1.37 -5.78
CA GLU A 33 5.91 -2.58 -5.21
C GLU A 33 4.83 -3.56 -4.71
N LEU A 34 3.71 -3.05 -4.18
CA LEU A 34 2.53 -3.88 -3.90
C LEU A 34 1.94 -4.52 -5.16
N SER A 35 1.93 -3.78 -6.28
CA SER A 35 1.49 -4.32 -7.57
C SER A 35 2.37 -5.47 -8.04
N ALA A 36 3.70 -5.30 -7.95
CA ALA A 36 4.67 -6.34 -8.30
C ALA A 36 4.52 -7.58 -7.40
N ILE A 37 4.30 -7.39 -6.10
CA ILE A 37 4.01 -8.50 -5.18
C ILE A 37 2.74 -9.25 -5.60
N GLY A 38 1.68 -8.52 -6.02
CA GLY A 38 0.47 -9.11 -6.56
C GLY A 38 0.72 -9.99 -7.78
N GLU A 39 1.59 -9.57 -8.69
CA GLU A 39 2.00 -10.37 -9.85
C GLU A 39 2.75 -11.65 -9.44
N CYS A 40 3.67 -11.56 -8.47
CA CYS A 40 4.36 -12.72 -7.91
C CYS A 40 3.38 -13.72 -7.29
N LEU A 41 2.41 -13.24 -6.50
CA LEU A 41 1.39 -14.09 -5.90
C LEU A 41 0.53 -14.78 -6.97
N ALA A 42 0.16 -14.06 -8.03
CA ALA A 42 -0.60 -14.63 -9.14
C ALA A 42 0.20 -15.72 -9.88
N ALA A 43 1.52 -15.55 -10.05
CA ALA A 43 2.39 -16.58 -10.63
C ALA A 43 2.46 -17.82 -9.74
N ILE A 44 2.71 -17.64 -8.44
CA ILE A 44 2.74 -18.75 -7.47
C ILE A 44 1.39 -19.48 -7.45
N GLY A 45 0.27 -18.76 -7.49
CA GLY A 45 -1.07 -19.35 -7.55
C GLY A 45 -1.27 -20.24 -8.78
N ARG A 46 -0.87 -19.77 -9.96
CA ARG A 46 -0.93 -20.58 -11.20
C ARG A 46 -0.05 -21.83 -11.11
N ASP A 47 1.15 -21.71 -10.58
CA ASP A 47 2.07 -22.84 -10.44
C ASP A 47 1.49 -23.90 -9.46
N LEU A 48 0.81 -23.47 -8.40
CA LEU A 48 0.12 -24.34 -7.46
C LEU A 48 -1.13 -25.01 -8.08
N GLU A 49 -1.89 -24.30 -8.91
CA GLU A 49 -3.04 -24.87 -9.64
C GLU A 49 -2.63 -25.94 -10.65
N LEU A 50 -1.44 -25.80 -11.25
CA LEU A 50 -0.88 -26.76 -12.20
C LEU A 50 -0.19 -27.95 -11.52
N ALA A 51 0.03 -27.90 -10.20
CA ALA A 51 0.67 -28.97 -9.47
C ALA A 51 -0.27 -30.19 -9.35
N PRO A 52 0.21 -31.43 -9.62
CA PRO A 52 -0.58 -32.64 -9.43
C PRO A 52 -1.08 -32.76 -7.98
N CYS A 53 -2.37 -33.09 -7.78
CA CYS A 53 -3.02 -33.19 -6.46
C CYS A 53 -2.31 -34.11 -5.45
N ASP A 54 -1.49 -35.05 -5.91
CA ASP A 54 -0.74 -35.98 -5.06
C ASP A 54 0.60 -35.42 -4.55
N GLN A 55 1.01 -34.24 -5.03
CA GLN A 55 2.17 -33.55 -4.48
C GLN A 55 1.77 -32.82 -3.20
N LYS A 56 2.38 -33.23 -2.08
CA LYS A 56 2.31 -32.50 -0.81
C LYS A 56 2.54 -31.00 -1.10
N PRO A 57 1.72 -30.07 -0.58
CA PRO A 57 1.92 -28.65 -0.81
C PRO A 57 3.37 -28.30 -0.48
N PRO A 58 4.01 -27.42 -1.28
CA PRO A 58 5.45 -27.20 -1.20
C PRO A 58 5.81 -26.67 0.19
N ALA A 59 6.16 -27.59 1.09
CA ALA A 59 6.47 -27.32 2.49
C ALA A 59 7.90 -26.76 2.65
N GLY A 60 8.40 -26.07 1.62
CA GLY A 60 9.75 -25.56 1.52
C GLY A 60 9.77 -24.14 0.95
N GLU A 61 10.54 -23.93 -0.10
CA GLU A 61 10.87 -22.61 -0.68
C GLU A 61 9.64 -21.75 -1.00
N THR A 62 8.56 -22.33 -1.54
CA THR A 62 7.31 -21.61 -1.80
C THR A 62 6.66 -21.08 -0.52
N GLY A 63 6.64 -21.87 0.56
CA GLY A 63 6.13 -21.41 1.85
C GLY A 63 6.97 -20.27 2.44
N ASN A 64 8.29 -20.34 2.30
CA ASN A 64 9.19 -19.26 2.71
C ASN A 64 8.99 -17.99 1.88
N ALA A 65 8.80 -18.14 0.55
CA ALA A 65 8.50 -17.03 -0.33
C ALA A 65 7.16 -16.37 0.04
N LEU A 66 6.11 -17.15 0.30
CA LEU A 66 4.81 -16.63 0.74
C LEU A 66 4.91 -15.89 2.09
N ASN A 67 5.67 -16.43 3.05
CA ASN A 67 5.91 -15.76 4.33
C ASN A 67 6.65 -14.42 4.14
N TRP A 68 7.67 -14.40 3.28
CA TRP A 68 8.39 -13.17 2.97
C TRP A 68 7.48 -12.13 2.28
N LEU A 69 6.68 -12.54 1.29
CA LEU A 69 5.73 -11.67 0.60
C LEU A 69 4.69 -11.09 1.56
N ALA A 70 4.19 -11.89 2.51
CA ALA A 70 3.25 -11.41 3.53
C ALA A 70 3.87 -10.33 4.45
N ALA A 71 5.12 -10.53 4.87
CA ALA A 71 5.84 -9.53 5.65
C ALA A 71 6.07 -8.24 4.84
N GLU A 72 6.41 -8.36 3.56
CA GLU A 72 6.67 -7.21 2.71
C GLU A 72 5.38 -6.41 2.40
N ILE A 73 4.24 -7.08 2.17
CA ILE A 73 2.94 -6.41 2.05
C ILE A 73 2.65 -5.57 3.29
N THR A 74 2.83 -6.17 4.48
CA THR A 74 2.61 -5.48 5.76
C THR A 74 3.49 -4.24 5.88
N ARG A 75 4.77 -4.35 5.50
CA ARG A 75 5.72 -3.23 5.51
C ARG A 75 5.30 -2.10 4.57
N ARG A 76 4.81 -2.42 3.36
CA ARG A 76 4.34 -1.42 2.40
C ARG A 76 3.06 -0.73 2.85
N CYS A 77 2.13 -1.46 3.42
CA CYS A 77 0.93 -0.86 4.01
C CYS A 77 1.29 0.11 5.14
N ALA A 78 2.23 -0.25 6.02
CA ALA A 78 2.69 0.66 7.08
C ALA A 78 3.32 1.95 6.54
N LEU A 79 4.15 1.87 5.49
CA LEU A 79 4.72 3.06 4.84
C LEU A 79 3.65 3.96 4.21
N ILE A 80 2.60 3.36 3.65
CA ILE A 80 1.46 4.11 3.11
C ILE A 80 0.71 4.82 4.25
N ASP A 81 0.40 4.10 5.33
CA ASP A 81 -0.28 4.68 6.50
C ASP A 81 0.52 5.84 7.12
N GLU A 82 1.85 5.68 7.25
CA GLU A 82 2.75 6.74 7.72
C GLU A 82 2.76 7.97 6.79
N ALA A 83 2.76 7.76 5.48
CA ALA A 83 2.75 8.86 4.52
C ALA A 83 1.41 9.62 4.49
N LEU A 84 0.31 8.93 4.84
CA LEU A 84 -1.05 9.48 4.91
C LEU A 84 -1.39 10.18 6.24
N ALA A 85 -0.61 9.97 7.31
CA ALA A 85 -0.77 10.60 8.63
C ALA A 85 -0.27 12.08 8.70
#